data_AF-A0A4Z1IJN8-F1
#
_entry.id   AF-A0A4Z1IJN8-F1
#
_cell.length_a   1.000
_cell.length_b   1.000
_cell.length_c   1.000
_cell.angle_alpha   90.00
_cell.angle_beta   90.00
_cell.angle_gamma   90.00
#
_symmetry.space_group_name_H-M   'P 1'
#
loop_
_entity.id
_entity.type
_entity.pdbx_description
1 polymer ?
#
loop_
_entity_poly.entity_id
_entity_poly.type
_entity_poly.pdbx_seq_one_letter_code
_entity_poly.pdbx_strand_id
1 'polypeptide(L)'
;MTSSDDSDIEMTDINEDQTKSQRGSRWIPRRKPNTMTKSRKSALDKLPVEVRRMIYKELLVNPVLGTMKAIEADTEFGVEAIYGLTPAILRTCRSIYVEASEIPVKSSTMTQARSWKVLIDSYVDDIDHHQQFYKFCRAVCDARPKKIEIVTLKTGTGPPNPAQVGRLGICRSWKPWETLAPLTMLRNVGKWTIRNEYPPFLHEIDGFYPDAVVWNSHEPGKVLTRMLQNLVQSDRPVERIFPMREKLIILAESFERYLPFKMDMNFRAPLNMRSNLRSHPEDIHELNMLGYKRYTEYDVPNPHRNKDGNNDLEESLFQARNADLTMQNLSFKQHREEAIKGLRLQYKRLLDASKKLKSFKSGRDKFLERKDSAFTHLLLLIEQYAAEFERKKNPDTAAEFRRQKRRFDNLRATWPREIMLAKLDRMMEDQEFDEFETVALKVEEDMDKQVAGVTAAWRDLFKADVYKERFCQYRFDVVALRRKRVVRDSDGE
;
A
#
# COMPACT_ATOMS: atom_id res chain seq x y z
N MET A 1 -17.75 55.33 -30.13
CA MET A 1 -19.01 54.86 -30.74
C MET A 1 -18.63 53.80 -31.78
N THR A 2 -19.19 52.59 -31.62
CA THR A 2 -19.39 51.49 -32.60
C THR A 2 -18.23 50.97 -33.46
N SER A 3 -17.80 49.72 -33.24
CA SER A 3 -18.12 48.47 -34.02
C SER A 3 -17.41 47.30 -33.28
N SER A 4 -18.03 46.18 -32.89
CA SER A 4 -18.70 45.07 -33.59
C SER A 4 -17.85 44.43 -34.69
N ASP A 5 -17.50 43.15 -34.49
CA ASP A 5 -17.43 42.13 -35.56
C ASP A 5 -17.49 40.72 -34.94
N ASP A 6 -18.57 40.03 -35.32
CA ASP A 6 -18.82 38.59 -35.19
C ASP A 6 -18.20 37.85 -36.39
N SER A 7 -17.87 36.56 -36.23
CA SER A 7 -18.02 35.61 -37.35
C SER A 7 -18.18 34.17 -36.85
N ASP A 8 -19.33 33.62 -37.21
CA ASP A 8 -19.74 32.22 -37.13
C ASP A 8 -19.05 31.36 -38.21
N ILE A 9 -18.90 30.06 -37.93
CA ILE A 9 -18.49 29.03 -38.91
C ILE A 9 -19.58 27.97 -39.02
N GLU A 10 -20.15 27.85 -40.23
CA GLU A 10 -21.15 26.87 -40.65
C GLU A 10 -20.54 25.47 -40.91
N MET A 11 -21.35 24.45 -40.59
CA MET A 11 -21.20 23.06 -41.04
C MET A 11 -21.76 22.89 -42.46
N THR A 12 -21.14 22.03 -43.27
CA THR A 12 -21.80 21.38 -44.41
C THR A 12 -21.47 19.89 -44.50
N ASP A 13 -22.47 19.18 -44.99
CA ASP A 13 -22.74 17.75 -44.98
C ASP A 13 -22.23 16.99 -46.23
N ILE A 14 -22.05 15.67 -46.03
CA ILE A 14 -22.42 14.50 -46.86
C ILE A 14 -22.01 14.47 -48.36
N ASN A 15 -21.32 13.38 -48.77
CA ASN A 15 -21.83 12.55 -49.89
C ASN A 15 -21.28 11.11 -49.97
N GLU A 16 -22.19 10.22 -50.37
CA GLU A 16 -22.08 8.77 -50.62
C GLU A 16 -21.69 8.43 -52.07
N ASP A 17 -21.25 7.17 -52.24
CA ASP A 17 -21.29 6.30 -53.42
C ASP A 17 -20.36 6.51 -54.63
N GLN A 18 -19.59 5.44 -54.97
CA GLN A 18 -19.75 4.66 -56.22
C GLN A 18 -18.81 3.43 -56.35
N THR A 19 -19.44 2.24 -56.30
CA THR A 19 -19.35 1.01 -57.13
C THR A 19 -18.13 0.58 -57.98
N LYS A 20 -17.75 -0.71 -57.75
CA LYS A 20 -17.64 -1.90 -58.66
C LYS A 20 -16.35 -2.27 -59.45
N SER A 21 -16.15 -3.61 -59.47
CA SER A 21 -15.41 -4.48 -60.43
C SER A 21 -13.90 -4.67 -60.15
N GLN A 22 -13.25 -5.84 -60.22
CA GLN A 22 -13.44 -7.01 -61.08
C GLN A 22 -12.67 -8.25 -60.52
N ARG A 23 -13.07 -9.44 -61.01
CA ARG A 23 -12.63 -10.81 -60.64
C ARG A 23 -11.14 -11.13 -60.85
N GLY A 24 -10.63 -12.08 -60.05
CA GLY A 24 -9.40 -12.82 -60.35
C GLY A 24 -9.13 -13.98 -59.38
N SER A 25 -9.85 -15.09 -59.55
CA SER A 25 -9.75 -16.31 -58.73
C SER A 25 -8.44 -17.06 -58.97
N ARG A 26 -7.65 -17.33 -57.92
CA ARG A 26 -6.64 -18.41 -57.94
C ARG A 26 -6.77 -19.26 -56.68
N TRP A 27 -7.28 -20.47 -56.87
CA TRP A 27 -7.43 -21.50 -55.85
C TRP A 27 -6.06 -22.01 -55.41
N ILE A 28 -5.76 -21.87 -54.11
CA ILE A 28 -4.65 -22.56 -53.44
C ILE A 28 -5.26 -23.57 -52.47
N PRO A 29 -4.84 -24.85 -52.45
CA PRO A 29 -5.44 -25.84 -51.58
C PRO A 29 -5.16 -25.50 -50.11
N ARG A 30 -6.21 -25.41 -49.30
CA ARG A 30 -6.14 -25.29 -47.84
C ARG A 30 -5.36 -26.47 -47.27
N ARG A 31 -4.14 -26.24 -46.78
CA ARG A 31 -3.49 -27.16 -45.84
C ARG A 31 -4.35 -27.25 -44.58
N LYS A 32 -4.68 -28.48 -44.18
CA LYS A 32 -5.40 -28.78 -42.93
C LYS A 32 -4.68 -28.10 -41.75
N PRO A 33 -5.42 -27.48 -40.81
CA PRO A 33 -4.81 -26.99 -39.57
C PRO A 33 -4.25 -28.19 -38.81
N ASN A 34 -2.94 -28.16 -38.56
CA ASN A 34 -2.30 -29.07 -37.62
C ASN A 34 -3.06 -28.95 -36.29
N THR A 35 -3.63 -30.06 -35.84
CA THR A 35 -4.21 -30.19 -34.50
C THR A 35 -3.16 -29.78 -33.49
N MET A 36 -3.34 -28.62 -32.84
CA MET A 36 -2.55 -28.25 -31.67
C MET A 36 -2.71 -29.38 -30.65
N THR A 37 -1.62 -30.08 -30.39
CA THR A 37 -1.50 -30.97 -29.24
C THR A 37 -1.89 -30.18 -28.00
N LYS A 38 -3.05 -30.51 -27.43
CA LYS A 38 -3.50 -30.00 -26.13
C LYS A 38 -2.36 -30.25 -25.14
N SER A 39 -1.68 -29.18 -24.71
CA SER A 39 -0.74 -29.24 -23.60
C SER A 39 -1.44 -29.93 -22.43
N ARG A 40 -0.90 -31.07 -21.99
CA ARG A 40 -1.45 -31.83 -20.86
C ARG A 40 -1.37 -30.92 -19.63
N LYS A 41 -2.53 -30.42 -19.19
CA LYS A 41 -2.66 -29.72 -17.90
C LYS A 41 -2.02 -30.59 -16.82
N SER A 42 -1.11 -30.01 -16.05
CA SER A 42 -0.40 -30.70 -14.98
C SER A 42 -1.39 -31.13 -13.89
N ALA A 43 -0.99 -32.07 -13.03
CA ALA A 43 -1.83 -32.48 -11.90
C ALA A 43 -2.14 -31.29 -10.96
N LEU A 44 -1.23 -30.31 -10.86
CA LEU A 44 -1.41 -29.09 -10.08
C LEU A 44 -2.50 -28.19 -10.66
N ASP A 45 -2.64 -28.11 -12.00
CA ASP A 45 -3.66 -27.27 -12.66
C ASP A 45 -5.11 -27.72 -12.36
N LYS A 46 -5.28 -28.92 -11.77
CA LYS A 46 -6.58 -29.45 -11.34
C LYS A 46 -6.97 -29.02 -9.92
N LEU A 47 -6.04 -28.50 -9.13
CA LEU A 47 -6.31 -28.00 -7.79
C LEU A 47 -6.85 -26.56 -7.84
N PRO A 48 -7.73 -26.15 -6.89
CA PRO A 48 -8.05 -24.74 -6.70
C PRO A 48 -6.79 -23.91 -6.40
N VAL A 49 -6.80 -22.64 -6.81
CA VAL A 49 -5.63 -21.76 -6.68
C VAL A 49 -5.23 -21.55 -5.21
N GLU A 50 -6.20 -21.58 -4.31
CA GLU A 50 -6.02 -21.46 -2.86
C GLU A 50 -5.19 -22.64 -2.32
N VAL A 51 -5.49 -23.86 -2.75
CA VAL A 51 -4.78 -25.08 -2.35
C VAL A 51 -3.36 -25.09 -2.94
N ARG A 52 -3.20 -24.65 -4.19
CA ARG A 52 -1.87 -24.49 -4.81
C ARG A 52 -1.01 -23.49 -4.03
N ARG A 53 -1.57 -22.34 -3.65
CA ARG A 53 -0.87 -21.33 -2.85
C ARG A 53 -0.46 -21.84 -1.47
N MET A 54 -1.31 -22.64 -0.81
CA MET A 54 -0.93 -23.32 0.45
C MET A 54 0.25 -24.27 0.24
N ILE A 55 0.22 -25.09 -0.82
CA ILE A 55 1.33 -25.99 -1.17
C ILE A 55 2.63 -25.20 -1.40
N TYR A 56 2.58 -24.09 -2.13
CA TYR A 56 3.76 -23.24 -2.34
C TYR A 56 4.26 -22.61 -1.04
N LYS A 57 3.38 -22.22 -0.12
CA LYS A 57 3.77 -21.67 1.19
C LYS A 57 4.56 -22.70 1.99
N GLU A 58 4.12 -23.95 1.99
CA GLU A 58 4.82 -25.07 2.64
C GLU A 58 6.11 -25.48 1.90
N LEU A 59 6.15 -25.39 0.56
CA LEU A 59 7.36 -25.67 -0.23
C LEU A 59 8.43 -24.56 -0.12
N LEU A 60 8.01 -23.32 0.08
CA LEU A 60 8.90 -22.16 0.22
C LEU A 60 9.45 -21.96 1.63
N VAL A 61 8.80 -22.56 2.63
CA VAL A 61 9.23 -22.55 4.02
C VAL A 61 9.69 -23.97 4.35
N ASN A 62 11.00 -24.25 4.31
CA ASN A 62 11.49 -25.55 4.73
C ASN A 62 11.09 -25.77 6.20
N PRO A 63 10.31 -26.82 6.53
CA PRO A 63 9.78 -27.03 7.88
C PRO A 63 10.87 -27.19 8.93
N VAL A 64 12.08 -27.63 8.54
CA VAL A 64 13.24 -27.70 9.43
C VAL A 64 13.71 -26.31 9.85
N LEU A 65 13.62 -25.30 8.98
CA LEU A 65 14.02 -23.91 9.26
C LEU A 65 13.13 -23.22 10.31
N GLY A 66 11.96 -23.78 10.60
CA GLY A 66 11.10 -23.37 11.71
C GLY A 66 11.41 -24.07 13.05
N THR A 67 12.39 -24.97 13.08
CA THR A 67 12.71 -25.80 14.26
C THR A 67 14.15 -25.59 14.73
N MET A 68 14.45 -25.91 16.00
CA MET A 68 15.81 -25.77 16.56
C MET A 68 16.86 -26.62 15.84
N LYS A 69 16.43 -27.68 15.13
CA LYS A 69 17.29 -28.54 14.30
C LYS A 69 18.04 -27.80 13.19
N ALA A 70 17.54 -26.64 12.74
CA ALA A 70 18.22 -25.84 11.70
C ALA A 70 19.48 -25.09 12.19
N ILE A 71 19.72 -25.07 13.51
CA ILE A 71 20.82 -24.35 14.14
C ILE A 71 21.58 -25.22 15.16
N GLU A 72 21.42 -26.54 15.10
CA GLU A 72 22.14 -27.46 16.00
C GLU A 72 23.65 -27.43 15.70
N ALA A 73 24.45 -27.63 16.77
CA ALA A 73 25.91 -27.51 16.71
C ALA A 73 26.56 -28.55 15.77
N ASP A 74 25.88 -29.66 15.52
CA ASP A 74 26.28 -30.73 14.61
C ASP A 74 26.16 -30.33 13.12
N THR A 75 25.40 -29.28 12.79
CA THR A 75 25.33 -28.66 11.45
C THR A 75 26.21 -27.43 11.28
N GLU A 76 27.15 -27.22 12.22
CA GLU A 76 27.90 -25.96 12.38
C GLU A 76 26.98 -24.73 12.43
N PHE A 77 25.85 -24.81 13.15
CA PHE A 77 24.83 -23.75 13.19
C PHE A 77 24.30 -23.38 11.79
N GLY A 78 24.20 -24.38 10.90
CA GLY A 78 23.75 -24.21 9.52
C GLY A 78 24.80 -23.68 8.54
N VAL A 79 26.10 -23.71 8.87
CA VAL A 79 27.19 -23.29 7.95
C VAL A 79 27.38 -24.31 6.82
N GLU A 80 27.26 -25.61 7.10
CA GLU A 80 27.42 -26.67 6.10
C GLU A 80 26.09 -27.27 5.59
N ALA A 81 24.97 -26.91 6.22
CA ALA A 81 23.67 -27.47 5.86
C ALA A 81 23.13 -26.90 4.54
N ILE A 82 23.05 -27.74 3.51
CA ILE A 82 22.34 -27.44 2.26
C ILE A 82 20.85 -27.67 2.52
N TYR A 83 20.18 -26.68 3.10
CA TYR A 83 18.72 -26.67 3.13
C TYR A 83 18.26 -26.51 1.69
N GLY A 84 17.77 -27.60 1.08
CA GLY A 84 17.35 -27.71 -0.31
C GLY A 84 16.17 -26.82 -0.72
N LEU A 85 16.20 -25.53 -0.37
CA LEU A 85 15.37 -24.50 -0.96
C LEU A 85 16.00 -24.09 -2.27
N THR A 86 15.85 -24.94 -3.29
CA THR A 86 16.15 -24.51 -4.64
C THR A 86 14.92 -23.78 -5.17
N PRO A 87 15.03 -22.51 -5.60
CA PRO A 87 13.97 -21.88 -6.39
C PRO A 87 13.68 -22.63 -7.70
N ALA A 88 14.40 -23.70 -8.01
CA ALA A 88 14.21 -24.55 -9.18
C ALA A 88 12.79 -25.11 -9.28
N ILE A 89 12.14 -25.53 -8.18
CA ILE A 89 10.74 -26.01 -8.23
C ILE A 89 9.77 -24.90 -8.67
N LEU A 90 10.05 -23.63 -8.31
CA LEU A 90 9.27 -22.50 -8.81
C LEU A 90 9.60 -22.13 -10.27
N ARG A 91 10.73 -22.59 -10.80
CA ARG A 91 11.23 -22.22 -12.14
C ARG A 91 10.92 -23.26 -13.21
N THR A 92 10.43 -24.45 -12.85
CA THR A 92 10.05 -25.47 -13.84
C THR A 92 8.73 -25.14 -14.56
N CYS A 93 7.92 -24.21 -14.04
CA CYS A 93 6.63 -23.84 -14.63
C CYS A 93 6.30 -22.36 -14.40
N ARG A 94 6.08 -21.61 -15.48
CA ARG A 94 5.67 -20.20 -15.45
C ARG A 94 4.42 -19.95 -14.59
N SER A 95 3.48 -20.89 -14.59
CA SER A 95 2.24 -20.79 -13.78
C SER A 95 2.53 -20.86 -12.29
N ILE A 96 3.40 -21.78 -11.87
CA ILE A 96 3.82 -21.95 -10.48
C ILE A 96 4.59 -20.70 -10.00
N TYR A 97 5.50 -20.19 -10.83
CA TYR A 97 6.25 -18.97 -10.54
C TYR A 97 5.33 -17.78 -10.26
N VAL A 98 4.36 -17.53 -11.15
CA VAL A 98 3.41 -16.42 -11.02
C VAL A 98 2.60 -16.57 -9.72
N GLU A 99 2.02 -17.74 -9.46
CA GLU A 99 1.19 -17.97 -8.26
C GLU A 99 1.98 -17.92 -6.94
N ALA A 100 3.22 -18.44 -6.92
CA ALA A 100 4.04 -18.50 -5.72
C ALA A 100 4.77 -17.17 -5.42
N SER A 101 5.01 -16.34 -6.44
CA SER A 101 5.64 -15.01 -6.28
C SER A 101 4.78 -14.03 -5.47
N GLU A 102 3.49 -14.31 -5.31
CA GLU A 102 2.56 -13.52 -4.52
C GLU A 102 2.62 -13.84 -3.00
N ILE A 103 3.33 -14.91 -2.60
CA ILE A 103 3.40 -15.33 -1.20
C ILE A 103 4.31 -14.39 -0.39
N PRO A 104 3.89 -13.85 0.78
CA PRO A 104 4.61 -12.80 1.49
C PRO A 104 6.04 -13.20 1.92
N VAL A 105 6.99 -12.40 1.43
CA VAL A 105 8.46 -12.39 1.58
C VAL A 105 8.92 -12.03 3.02
N LYS A 106 8.12 -12.29 4.06
CA LYS A 106 8.46 -12.04 5.48
C LYS A 106 8.62 -13.34 6.28
N SER A 107 9.20 -14.39 5.69
CA SER A 107 9.55 -15.59 6.45
C SER A 107 10.82 -15.34 7.28
N SER A 108 10.92 -15.97 8.46
CA SER A 108 12.16 -15.97 9.30
C SER A 108 13.39 -16.42 8.50
N THR A 109 13.19 -17.28 7.51
CA THR A 109 14.23 -17.76 6.59
C THR A 109 14.93 -16.62 5.83
N MET A 110 14.18 -15.60 5.40
CA MET A 110 14.77 -14.47 4.67
C MET A 110 15.61 -13.54 5.54
N THR A 111 15.39 -13.51 6.86
CA THR A 111 16.23 -12.71 7.76
C THR A 111 17.42 -13.49 8.30
N GLN A 112 17.37 -14.82 8.25
CA GLN A 112 18.47 -15.70 8.69
C GLN A 112 19.55 -15.89 7.62
N ALA A 113 19.19 -15.92 6.33
CA ALA A 113 20.14 -16.15 5.26
C ALA A 113 21.22 -15.04 5.19
N ARG A 114 22.49 -15.47 5.28
CA ARG A 114 23.66 -14.57 5.32
C ARG A 114 24.24 -14.26 3.94
N SER A 115 23.89 -15.06 2.92
CA SER A 115 24.45 -14.95 1.58
C SER A 115 23.35 -15.01 0.54
N TRP A 116 23.29 -14.02 -0.34
CA TRP A 116 22.26 -13.89 -1.36
C TRP A 116 22.87 -13.87 -2.76
N LYS A 117 22.29 -14.63 -3.69
CA LYS A 117 22.47 -14.46 -5.14
C LYS A 117 21.12 -14.01 -5.71
N VAL A 118 21.04 -12.75 -6.12
CA VAL A 118 19.82 -12.12 -6.62
C VAL A 118 19.91 -12.01 -8.13
N LEU A 119 18.97 -12.64 -8.83
CA LEU A 119 18.84 -12.54 -10.27
C LEU A 119 17.86 -11.41 -10.57
N ILE A 120 18.29 -10.42 -11.34
CA ILE A 120 17.41 -9.35 -11.81
C ILE A 120 17.23 -9.54 -13.31
N ASP A 121 16.01 -9.90 -13.68
CA ASP A 121 15.56 -9.96 -15.05
C ASP A 121 14.95 -8.61 -15.45
N SER A 122 15.06 -8.27 -16.72
CA SER A 122 14.42 -7.11 -17.33
C SER A 122 13.06 -7.46 -17.97
N TYR A 123 12.72 -8.75 -18.05
CA TYR A 123 11.59 -9.26 -18.82
C TYR A 123 10.59 -10.05 -17.98
N VAL A 124 9.45 -9.42 -17.68
CA VAL A 124 8.13 -10.05 -17.50
C VAL A 124 7.10 -8.91 -17.65
N ASP A 125 6.26 -8.95 -18.69
CA ASP A 125 5.29 -7.88 -19.02
C ASP A 125 4.25 -7.62 -17.91
N ASP A 126 4.12 -8.52 -16.93
CA ASP A 126 3.14 -8.47 -15.86
C ASP A 126 3.73 -8.16 -14.47
N ILE A 127 5.06 -7.98 -14.35
CA ILE A 127 5.74 -7.83 -13.06
C ILE A 127 6.59 -6.55 -13.03
N ASP A 128 6.31 -5.69 -12.04
CA ASP A 128 7.17 -4.56 -11.70
C ASP A 128 8.45 -5.07 -11.00
N HIS A 129 9.51 -5.28 -11.77
CA HIS A 129 10.82 -5.73 -11.30
C HIS A 129 11.41 -4.81 -10.23
N HIS A 130 11.18 -3.50 -10.35
CA HIS A 130 11.61 -2.53 -9.35
C HIS A 130 10.92 -2.82 -8.02
N GLN A 131 9.61 -3.06 -8.05
CA GLN A 131 8.85 -3.38 -6.85
C GLN A 131 9.29 -4.69 -6.18
N GLN A 132 9.58 -5.74 -6.94
CA GLN A 132 10.06 -7.00 -6.37
C GLN A 132 11.45 -6.84 -5.75
N PHE A 133 12.37 -6.20 -6.44
CA PHE A 133 13.71 -5.96 -5.93
C PHE A 133 13.69 -5.02 -4.72
N TYR A 134 12.81 -4.02 -4.72
CA TYR A 134 12.52 -3.18 -3.57
C TYR A 134 12.02 -4.00 -2.37
N LYS A 135 11.05 -4.91 -2.56
CA LYS A 135 10.54 -5.79 -1.50
C LYS A 135 11.65 -6.67 -0.92
N PHE A 136 12.53 -7.22 -1.78
CA PHE A 136 13.71 -7.96 -1.34
C PHE A 136 14.63 -7.10 -0.49
N CYS A 137 15.06 -5.94 -0.99
CA CYS A 137 15.95 -5.02 -0.26
C CYS A 137 15.35 -4.61 1.09
N ARG A 138 14.04 -4.32 1.12
CA ARG A 138 13.30 -4.02 2.36
C ARG A 138 13.35 -5.19 3.35
N ALA A 139 13.19 -6.43 2.89
CA ALA A 139 13.21 -7.61 3.76
C ALA A 139 14.61 -7.86 4.38
N VAL A 140 15.68 -7.61 3.63
CA VAL A 140 17.05 -7.93 4.08
C VAL A 140 17.80 -6.74 4.70
N CYS A 141 17.24 -5.52 4.65
CA CYS A 141 17.94 -4.32 5.14
C CYS A 141 18.27 -4.34 6.64
N ASP A 142 17.53 -5.11 7.44
CA ASP A 142 17.79 -5.32 8.87
C ASP A 142 18.56 -6.62 9.17
N ALA A 143 18.67 -7.53 8.19
CA ALA A 143 19.29 -8.85 8.36
C ALA A 143 20.83 -8.82 8.38
N ARG A 144 21.45 -7.71 7.97
CA ARG A 144 22.92 -7.53 7.86
C ARG A 144 23.59 -8.71 7.12
N PRO A 145 23.30 -8.89 5.82
CA PRO A 145 23.82 -10.02 5.07
C PRO A 145 25.35 -9.95 4.95
N LYS A 146 26.02 -11.10 5.09
CA LYS A 146 27.47 -11.22 4.91
C LYS A 146 27.87 -11.11 3.44
N LYS A 147 27.00 -11.54 2.51
CA LYS A 147 27.26 -11.49 1.07
C LYS A 147 25.99 -11.21 0.28
N ILE A 148 26.06 -10.29 -0.68
CA ILE A 148 25.04 -10.13 -1.72
C ILE A 148 25.73 -10.10 -3.07
N GLU A 149 25.31 -10.98 -3.97
CA GLU A 149 25.68 -11.00 -5.37
C GLU A 149 24.46 -10.65 -6.21
N ILE A 150 24.56 -9.57 -6.97
CA ILE A 150 23.55 -9.16 -7.94
C ILE A 150 23.97 -9.68 -9.32
N VAL A 151 23.08 -10.43 -9.95
CA VAL A 151 23.26 -10.93 -11.31
C VAL A 151 22.21 -10.30 -12.20
N THR A 152 22.65 -9.38 -13.06
CA THR A 152 21.79 -8.76 -14.08
C THR A 152 21.77 -9.64 -15.32
N LEU A 153 20.59 -10.03 -15.79
CA LEU A 153 20.47 -10.89 -16.97
C LEU A 153 20.57 -10.05 -18.25
N LYS A 154 21.39 -10.48 -19.20
CA LYS A 154 21.53 -9.83 -20.51
C LYS A 154 20.21 -9.94 -21.31
N THR A 155 19.87 -8.89 -22.06
CA THR A 155 18.73 -8.93 -22.99
C THR A 155 19.17 -9.06 -24.43
N GLY A 156 18.45 -9.86 -25.20
CA GLY A 156 18.65 -9.95 -26.63
C GLY A 156 17.97 -8.81 -27.39
N THR A 157 18.72 -8.03 -28.15
CA THR A 157 18.17 -7.27 -29.26
C THR A 157 18.32 -8.11 -30.52
N GLY A 158 17.27 -8.81 -30.92
CA GLY A 158 17.25 -9.53 -32.20
C GLY A 158 16.99 -8.61 -33.39
N PRO A 159 17.18 -9.11 -34.62
CA PRO A 159 16.84 -8.37 -35.83
C PRO A 159 15.35 -7.98 -35.82
N PRO A 160 14.99 -6.82 -36.40
CA PRO A 160 13.69 -6.19 -36.28
C PRO A 160 12.65 -6.90 -37.16
N ASN A 161 12.33 -8.17 -36.86
CA ASN A 161 11.11 -8.77 -37.41
C ASN A 161 9.96 -8.46 -36.43
N PRO A 162 9.02 -7.57 -36.77
CA PRO A 162 7.98 -7.09 -35.85
C PRO A 162 7.11 -8.21 -35.26
N ALA A 163 7.02 -9.38 -35.90
CA ALA A 163 6.31 -10.54 -35.39
C ALA A 163 7.00 -11.24 -34.19
N GLN A 164 8.29 -10.99 -33.94
CA GLN A 164 9.09 -11.65 -32.88
C GLN A 164 9.52 -10.70 -31.76
N VAL A 165 9.28 -9.39 -31.90
CA VAL A 165 9.66 -8.35 -30.92
C VAL A 165 9.05 -8.59 -29.54
N GLY A 166 7.86 -9.18 -29.46
CA GLY A 166 7.23 -9.53 -28.18
C GLY A 166 7.87 -10.70 -27.42
N ARG A 167 8.72 -11.52 -28.07
CA ARG A 167 9.33 -12.72 -27.45
C ARG A 167 10.79 -12.53 -27.00
N LEU A 168 11.49 -11.54 -27.54
CA LEU A 168 12.91 -11.30 -27.23
C LEU A 168 13.16 -10.32 -26.07
N GLY A 169 12.10 -9.85 -25.41
CA GLY A 169 12.23 -9.05 -24.19
C GLY A 169 13.03 -7.77 -24.40
N ILE A 170 12.75 -7.03 -25.49
CA ILE A 170 13.36 -5.72 -25.71
C ILE A 170 12.77 -4.74 -24.67
N CYS A 171 13.37 -4.70 -23.48
CA CYS A 171 13.07 -3.71 -22.46
C CYS A 171 13.68 -2.37 -22.89
N ARG A 172 12.92 -1.58 -23.65
CA ARG A 172 13.36 -0.24 -24.13
C ARG A 172 13.60 0.75 -22.97
N SER A 173 13.20 0.41 -21.76
CA SER A 173 13.18 1.30 -20.59
C SER A 173 14.10 0.87 -19.45
N TRP A 174 14.95 -0.15 -19.62
CA TRP A 174 15.85 -0.54 -18.53
C TRP A 174 16.82 0.59 -18.19
N LYS A 175 16.69 1.12 -16.97
CA LYS A 175 17.59 2.10 -16.41
C LYS A 175 18.25 1.49 -15.18
N PRO A 176 19.57 1.20 -15.23
CA PRO A 176 20.28 0.58 -14.12
C PRO A 176 20.16 1.37 -12.81
N TRP A 177 20.14 2.70 -12.89
CA TRP A 177 20.05 3.55 -11.70
C TRP A 177 18.68 3.47 -11.02
N GLU A 178 17.58 3.43 -11.80
CA GLU A 178 16.22 3.26 -11.26
C GLU A 178 16.08 1.86 -10.66
N THR A 179 16.47 0.84 -11.43
CA THR A 179 16.28 -0.55 -11.02
C THR A 179 17.10 -0.93 -9.79
N LEU A 180 18.31 -0.41 -9.67
CA LEU A 180 19.21 -0.69 -8.55
C LEU A 180 19.07 0.29 -7.37
N ALA A 181 18.24 1.33 -7.49
CA ALA A 181 18.00 2.31 -6.44
C ALA A 181 17.67 1.68 -5.07
N PRO A 182 16.91 0.57 -4.97
CA PRO A 182 16.62 -0.05 -3.67
C PRO A 182 17.86 -0.50 -2.89
N LEU A 183 19.00 -0.79 -3.54
CA LEU A 183 20.24 -1.14 -2.83
C LEU A 183 20.72 -0.03 -1.90
N THR A 184 20.36 1.23 -2.19
CA THR A 184 20.75 2.39 -1.38
C THR A 184 20.24 2.34 0.05
N MET A 185 19.26 1.49 0.40
CA MET A 185 18.74 1.30 1.76
C MET A 185 19.53 0.29 2.62
N LEU A 186 20.40 -0.51 2.00
CA LEU A 186 21.17 -1.55 2.66
C LEU A 186 22.42 -0.97 3.32
N ARG A 187 22.77 -1.46 4.51
CA ARG A 187 23.98 -1.07 5.25
C ARG A 187 24.65 -2.30 5.85
N ASN A 188 25.95 -2.20 6.08
CA ASN A 188 26.76 -3.26 6.71
C ASN A 188 26.71 -4.60 5.96
N VAL A 189 26.65 -4.57 4.63
CA VAL A 189 26.79 -5.78 3.82
C VAL A 189 28.28 -6.12 3.71
N GLY A 190 28.67 -7.35 4.05
CA GLY A 190 30.08 -7.75 4.05
C GLY A 190 30.72 -7.68 2.66
N LYS A 191 30.38 -8.63 1.79
CA LYS A 191 30.84 -8.69 0.39
C LYS A 191 29.68 -8.38 -0.56
N TRP A 192 29.85 -7.37 -1.40
CA TRP A 192 28.90 -7.04 -2.46
C TRP A 192 29.55 -7.18 -3.84
N THR A 193 28.89 -7.86 -4.76
CA THR A 193 29.32 -8.00 -6.16
C THR A 193 28.15 -7.83 -7.11
N ILE A 194 28.42 -7.28 -8.30
CA ILE A 194 27.48 -7.23 -9.41
C ILE A 194 28.15 -7.77 -10.68
N ARG A 195 27.42 -8.58 -11.44
CA ARG A 195 27.89 -9.14 -12.72
C ARG A 195 26.72 -9.38 -13.67
N ASN A 196 27.00 -9.42 -14.96
CA ASN A 196 26.04 -9.92 -15.94
C ASN A 196 26.16 -11.41 -16.17
N GLU A 197 25.02 -12.07 -16.37
CA GLU A 197 24.94 -13.44 -16.89
C GLU A 197 23.96 -13.51 -18.06
N TYR A 198 24.12 -14.55 -18.88
CA TYR A 198 23.08 -14.93 -19.84
C TYR A 198 21.87 -15.49 -19.09
N PRO A 199 20.64 -15.22 -19.55
CA PRO A 199 19.46 -15.86 -19.00
C PRO A 199 19.62 -17.39 -19.02
N PRO A 200 19.38 -18.09 -17.90
CA PRO A 200 19.58 -19.54 -17.83
C PRO A 200 18.62 -20.34 -18.73
N PHE A 201 17.57 -19.69 -19.26
CA PHE A 201 16.50 -20.31 -20.06
C PHE A 201 16.69 -20.17 -21.58
N LEU A 202 17.83 -19.64 -22.04
CA LEU A 202 18.08 -19.47 -23.48
C LEU A 202 18.09 -20.77 -24.29
N HIS A 203 18.27 -21.92 -23.63
CA HIS A 203 18.30 -23.21 -24.28
C HIS A 203 16.90 -23.83 -24.53
N GLU A 204 15.85 -23.31 -23.88
CA GLU A 204 14.53 -23.95 -23.88
C GLU A 204 13.47 -23.21 -24.71
N ILE A 205 13.71 -21.97 -25.13
CA ILE A 205 12.75 -21.17 -25.88
C ILE A 205 13.08 -21.24 -27.39
N ASP A 206 12.42 -22.20 -28.05
CA ASP A 206 12.24 -22.39 -29.50
C ASP A 206 13.01 -21.44 -30.44
N GLY A 207 14.09 -21.97 -31.03
CA GLY A 207 14.55 -21.56 -32.37
C GLY A 207 15.48 -20.36 -32.48
N PHE A 208 15.92 -19.76 -31.36
CA PHE A 208 16.95 -18.72 -31.40
C PHE A 208 18.35 -19.33 -31.28
N TYR A 209 19.18 -19.13 -32.30
CA TYR A 209 20.62 -19.35 -32.18
C TYR A 209 21.19 -18.24 -31.29
N PRO A 210 21.78 -18.56 -30.11
CA PRO A 210 22.31 -17.55 -29.19
C PRO A 210 23.31 -16.60 -29.84
N ASP A 211 24.04 -17.09 -30.85
CA ASP A 211 25.05 -16.37 -31.62
C ASP A 211 24.44 -15.37 -32.63
N ALA A 212 23.16 -15.52 -32.99
CA ALA A 212 22.46 -14.61 -33.89
C ALA A 212 21.81 -13.41 -33.17
N VAL A 213 21.86 -13.40 -31.83
CA VAL A 213 21.24 -12.36 -30.99
C VAL A 213 22.33 -11.46 -30.42
N VAL A 214 22.18 -10.15 -30.60
CA VAL A 214 23.06 -9.17 -29.93
C VAL A 214 22.61 -9.04 -28.48
N TRP A 215 23.44 -9.48 -27.55
CA TRP A 215 23.17 -9.45 -26.12
C TRP A 215 23.64 -8.15 -25.49
N ASN A 216 22.70 -7.32 -25.06
CA ASN A 216 23.01 -6.09 -24.34
C ASN A 216 23.29 -6.39 -22.87
N SER A 217 24.41 -5.85 -22.41
CA SER A 217 24.78 -5.78 -21.01
C SER A 217 23.92 -4.76 -20.28
N HIS A 218 23.46 -5.12 -19.08
CA HIS A 218 22.75 -4.23 -18.16
C HIS A 218 23.58 -3.88 -16.94
N GLU A 219 24.90 -4.10 -17.02
CA GLU A 219 25.79 -3.78 -15.92
C GLU A 219 25.79 -2.26 -15.69
N PRO A 220 25.65 -1.82 -14.43
CA PRO A 220 25.83 -0.41 -14.14
C PRO A 220 27.27 0.02 -14.47
N GLY A 221 27.41 1.26 -14.96
CA GLY A 221 28.73 1.83 -15.21
C GLY A 221 29.59 1.87 -13.94
N LYS A 222 30.92 1.88 -14.10
CA LYS A 222 31.91 1.82 -13.00
C LYS A 222 31.63 2.80 -11.85
N VAL A 223 31.17 4.01 -12.18
CA VAL A 223 30.83 5.06 -11.20
C VAL A 223 29.66 4.64 -10.32
N LEU A 224 28.56 4.20 -10.93
CA LEU A 224 27.37 3.74 -10.21
C LEU A 224 27.67 2.49 -9.37
N THR A 225 28.44 1.55 -9.91
CA THR A 225 28.89 0.35 -9.18
C THR A 225 29.68 0.70 -7.92
N ARG A 226 30.66 1.59 -8.02
CA ARG A 226 31.44 2.04 -6.85
C ARG A 226 30.58 2.79 -5.84
N MET A 227 29.67 3.64 -6.30
CA MET A 227 28.75 4.38 -5.43
C MET A 227 27.87 3.40 -4.63
N LEU A 228 27.23 2.44 -5.31
CA LEU A 228 26.39 1.43 -4.67
C LEU A 228 27.19 0.57 -3.70
N GLN A 229 28.38 0.12 -4.10
CA GLN A 229 29.27 -0.64 -3.23
C GLN A 229 29.59 0.12 -1.94
N ASN A 230 30.01 1.38 -2.06
CA ASN A 230 30.32 2.22 -0.91
C ASN A 230 29.11 2.41 0.02
N LEU A 231 27.91 2.62 -0.54
CA LEU A 231 26.68 2.78 0.25
C LEU A 231 26.28 1.49 0.97
N VAL A 232 26.31 0.36 0.26
CA VAL A 232 25.84 -0.94 0.73
C VAL A 232 26.76 -1.52 1.82
N GLN A 233 28.08 -1.32 1.68
CA GLN A 233 29.08 -1.78 2.65
C GLN A 233 29.27 -0.81 3.83
N SER A 234 28.84 0.45 3.70
CA SER A 234 28.96 1.44 4.77
C SER A 234 28.02 1.15 5.95
N ASP A 235 28.43 1.62 7.12
CA ASP A 235 27.65 1.69 8.37
C ASP A 235 26.88 3.00 8.54
N ARG A 236 27.07 3.97 7.62
CA ARG A 236 26.44 5.29 7.70
C ARG A 236 24.93 5.14 7.77
N PRO A 237 24.26 5.87 8.68
CA PRO A 237 22.82 5.73 8.83
C PRO A 237 22.12 6.19 7.55
N VAL A 238 20.96 5.59 7.26
CA VAL A 238 20.19 5.84 6.04
C VAL A 238 18.74 6.06 6.36
N GLU A 239 18.16 7.11 5.80
CA GLU A 239 16.72 7.29 5.81
C GLU A 239 16.08 6.24 4.92
N ARG A 240 15.24 5.42 5.53
CA ARG A 240 14.40 4.45 4.82
C ARG A 240 13.03 5.08 4.69
N ILE A 241 12.48 5.11 3.48
CA ILE A 241 11.19 5.75 3.25
C ILE A 241 10.05 4.90 3.82
N PHE A 242 10.12 3.58 3.69
CA PHE A 242 9.04 2.70 4.15
C PHE A 242 8.70 2.78 5.64
N PRO A 243 9.64 2.91 6.61
CA PRO A 243 9.27 3.11 8.01
C PRO A 243 8.67 4.50 8.23
N MET A 244 9.16 5.54 7.54
CA MET A 244 8.55 6.87 7.60
C MET A 244 7.11 6.85 7.05
N ARG A 245 6.90 6.17 5.92
CA ARG A 245 5.57 5.96 5.32
C ARG A 245 4.67 5.19 6.27
N GLU A 246 5.16 4.13 6.91
CA GLU A 246 4.39 3.35 7.88
C GLU A 246 3.90 4.23 9.04
N LYS A 247 4.74 5.12 9.57
CA LYS A 247 4.32 6.09 10.58
C LYS A 247 3.30 7.10 10.07
N LEU A 248 3.43 7.56 8.82
CA LEU A 248 2.45 8.45 8.18
C LEU A 248 1.08 7.75 7.98
N ILE A 249 1.08 6.50 7.52
CA ILE A 249 -0.14 5.71 7.37
C ILE A 249 -0.82 5.51 8.72
N ILE A 250 -0.09 5.11 9.76
CA ILE A 250 -0.64 4.95 11.13
C ILE A 250 -1.27 6.25 11.62
N LEU A 251 -0.63 7.39 11.35
CA LEU A 251 -1.20 8.69 11.68
C LEU A 251 -2.51 8.92 10.93
N ALA A 252 -2.54 8.75 9.62
CA ALA A 252 -3.74 9.00 8.83
C ALA A 252 -4.89 8.04 9.22
N GLU A 253 -4.59 6.75 9.38
CA GLU A 253 -5.55 5.72 9.82
C GLU A 253 -6.12 5.99 11.22
N SER A 254 -5.43 6.73 12.09
CA SER A 254 -5.94 7.08 13.42
C SER A 254 -7.11 8.08 13.39
N PHE A 255 -7.23 8.87 12.31
CA PHE A 255 -8.36 9.79 12.10
C PHE A 255 -9.58 9.09 11.50
N GLU A 256 -9.37 7.97 10.81
CA GLU A 256 -10.44 7.11 10.36
C GLU A 256 -10.88 6.21 11.52
N ARG A 257 -12.16 5.89 11.62
CA ARG A 257 -12.69 4.96 12.64
C ARG A 257 -13.16 3.66 12.02
N TYR A 258 -13.63 3.73 10.77
CA TYR A 258 -14.19 2.58 10.11
C TYR A 258 -13.08 1.72 9.51
N LEU A 259 -12.95 0.48 10.00
CA LEU A 259 -11.82 -0.39 9.67
C LEU A 259 -11.65 -0.63 8.15
N PRO A 260 -12.71 -0.90 7.36
CA PRO A 260 -12.56 -1.01 5.91
C PRO A 260 -11.94 0.23 5.27
N PHE A 261 -12.32 1.43 5.72
CA PHE A 261 -11.75 2.67 5.21
C PHE A 261 -10.31 2.89 5.68
N LYS A 262 -9.94 2.44 6.88
CA LYS A 262 -8.52 2.43 7.32
C LYS A 262 -7.66 1.61 6.38
N MET A 263 -8.09 0.39 6.07
CA MET A 263 -7.35 -0.51 5.18
C MET A 263 -7.15 0.11 3.80
N ASP A 264 -8.16 0.82 3.32
CA ASP A 264 -8.12 1.56 2.05
C ASP A 264 -7.08 2.70 2.04
N MET A 265 -6.79 3.35 3.17
CA MET A 265 -5.80 4.44 3.26
C MET A 265 -4.35 3.98 3.06
N ASN A 266 -4.08 2.68 3.14
CA ASN A 266 -2.74 2.12 2.95
C ASN A 266 -2.43 1.78 1.47
N PHE A 267 -3.40 1.89 0.56
CA PHE A 267 -3.22 1.66 -0.89
C PHE A 267 -2.47 0.35 -1.19
N ARG A 268 -2.85 -0.76 -0.55
CA ARG A 268 -2.09 -2.03 -0.66
C ARG A 268 -1.98 -2.53 -2.11
N ALA A 269 -3.01 -2.32 -2.94
CA ALA A 269 -2.99 -2.58 -4.38
C ALA A 269 -3.08 -1.28 -5.20
N PRO A 270 -2.43 -1.19 -6.39
CA PRO A 270 -2.81 -0.20 -7.39
C PRO A 270 -4.29 -0.35 -7.72
N LEU A 271 -5.01 0.76 -7.88
CA LEU A 271 -6.32 0.74 -8.52
C LEU A 271 -6.08 0.38 -9.99
N ASN A 272 -5.94 -0.91 -10.31
CA ASN A 272 -5.91 -1.34 -11.70
C ASN A 272 -7.25 -0.91 -12.31
N MET A 273 -7.21 0.05 -13.25
CA MET A 273 -8.38 0.63 -13.92
C MET A 273 -9.37 -0.40 -14.49
N ARG A 274 -8.92 -1.64 -14.72
CA ARG A 274 -9.72 -2.72 -15.30
C ARG A 274 -10.47 -3.58 -14.29
N SER A 275 -10.16 -3.47 -13.00
CA SER A 275 -10.79 -4.25 -11.94
C SER A 275 -11.58 -3.31 -11.03
N ASN A 276 -12.91 -3.30 -11.19
CA ASN A 276 -13.81 -2.73 -10.18
C ASN A 276 -13.79 -3.53 -8.86
N LEU A 277 -13.02 -4.62 -8.77
CA LEU A 277 -12.91 -5.37 -7.54
C LEU A 277 -12.01 -4.66 -6.54
N ARG A 278 -12.64 -4.43 -5.38
CA ARG A 278 -12.14 -4.02 -4.07
C ARG A 278 -10.89 -4.79 -3.64
N SER A 279 -10.36 -4.40 -2.48
CA SER A 279 -9.48 -5.14 -1.57
C SER A 279 -9.44 -6.65 -1.83
N HIS A 280 -8.24 -7.24 -1.71
CA HIS A 280 -7.99 -8.66 -1.94
C HIS A 280 -9.11 -9.53 -1.33
N PRO A 281 -9.55 -10.63 -1.99
CA PRO A 281 -10.59 -11.51 -1.46
C PRO A 281 -10.33 -11.99 -0.02
N GLU A 282 -9.05 -12.09 0.35
CA GLU A 282 -8.56 -12.41 1.69
C GLU A 282 -8.99 -11.36 2.73
N ASP A 283 -8.95 -10.07 2.38
CA ASP A 283 -9.39 -8.97 3.25
C ASP A 283 -10.92 -9.00 3.48
N ILE A 284 -11.70 -9.46 2.49
CA ILE A 284 -13.17 -9.49 2.57
C ILE A 284 -13.64 -10.53 3.59
N HIS A 285 -13.03 -11.71 3.58
CA HIS A 285 -13.37 -12.76 4.55
C HIS A 285 -13.00 -12.33 5.97
N GLU A 286 -11.82 -11.74 6.18
CA GLU A 286 -11.41 -11.20 7.46
C GLU A 286 -12.36 -10.09 7.96
N LEU A 287 -12.74 -9.15 7.09
CA LEU A 287 -13.71 -8.10 7.43
C LEU A 287 -15.05 -8.70 7.85
N ASN A 288 -15.53 -9.73 7.16
CA ASN A 288 -16.75 -10.43 7.53
C ASN A 288 -16.65 -11.10 8.90
N MET A 289 -15.53 -11.78 9.19
CA MET A 289 -15.27 -12.38 10.52
C MET A 289 -15.19 -11.33 11.63
N LEU A 290 -14.66 -10.15 11.33
CA LEU A 290 -14.58 -9.01 12.26
C LEU A 290 -15.90 -8.26 12.43
N GLY A 291 -16.99 -8.74 11.83
CA GLY A 291 -18.34 -8.15 11.97
C GLY A 291 -18.65 -7.03 10.99
N TYR A 292 -17.80 -6.78 9.99
CA TYR A 292 -18.01 -5.75 8.96
C TYR A 292 -18.77 -6.26 7.74
N LYS A 293 -19.61 -7.29 7.90
CA LYS A 293 -20.40 -7.89 6.80
C LYS A 293 -21.22 -6.85 6.03
N ARG A 294 -21.79 -5.87 6.74
CA ARG A 294 -22.56 -4.77 6.13
C ARG A 294 -21.78 -3.92 5.13
N TYR A 295 -20.45 -3.82 5.27
CA TYR A 295 -19.59 -3.17 4.27
C TYR A 295 -19.70 -3.81 2.89
N THR A 296 -19.75 -5.14 2.90
CA THR A 296 -19.81 -5.97 1.69
C THR A 296 -21.25 -6.03 1.17
N GLU A 297 -22.24 -6.18 2.07
CA GLU A 297 -23.66 -6.24 1.72
C GLU A 297 -24.18 -4.95 1.09
N TYR A 298 -23.80 -3.79 1.62
CA TYR A 298 -24.27 -2.50 1.08
C TYR A 298 -23.46 -2.02 -0.13
N ASP A 299 -22.36 -2.69 -0.46
CA ASP A 299 -21.44 -2.30 -1.54
C ASP A 299 -21.15 -0.78 -1.52
N VAL A 300 -20.67 -0.28 -0.37
CA VAL A 300 -20.29 1.14 -0.17
C VAL A 300 -18.78 1.30 -0.33
N PRO A 301 -18.25 1.71 -1.49
CA PRO A 301 -16.83 2.01 -1.62
C PRO A 301 -16.44 3.21 -0.74
N ASN A 302 -15.16 3.31 -0.39
CA ASN A 302 -14.69 4.44 0.41
C ASN A 302 -14.88 5.76 -0.37
N PRO A 303 -15.75 6.68 0.10
CA PRO A 303 -16.06 7.90 -0.65
C PRO A 303 -14.88 8.87 -0.74
N HIS A 304 -13.83 8.67 0.07
CA HIS A 304 -12.59 9.44 -0.01
C HIS A 304 -11.63 8.92 -1.10
N ARG A 305 -11.89 7.73 -1.65
CA ARG A 305 -11.15 7.11 -2.78
C ARG A 305 -12.10 6.98 -3.97
N ASN A 306 -12.17 7.99 -4.82
CA ASN A 306 -12.99 7.91 -6.03
C ASN A 306 -12.09 7.59 -7.25
N LYS A 307 -12.72 7.36 -8.42
CA LYS A 307 -12.02 7.17 -9.69
C LYS A 307 -11.60 8.48 -10.36
N ASP A 308 -12.29 9.56 -10.01
CA ASP A 308 -12.23 10.86 -10.70
C ASP A 308 -11.20 11.83 -10.05
N GLY A 309 -10.59 11.45 -8.93
CA GLY A 309 -9.68 12.27 -8.11
C GLY A 309 -9.83 12.01 -6.59
N ASN A 310 -8.81 11.40 -5.97
CA ASN A 310 -8.80 11.16 -4.51
C ASN A 310 -9.03 12.45 -3.71
N ASN A 311 -9.58 12.33 -2.50
CA ASN A 311 -9.55 13.43 -1.54
C ASN A 311 -8.10 13.87 -1.25
N ASP A 312 -7.87 15.13 -0.88
CA ASP A 312 -6.53 15.73 -0.76
C ASP A 312 -5.57 14.89 0.11
N LEU A 313 -6.09 14.29 1.19
CA LEU A 313 -5.33 13.40 2.07
C LEU A 313 -4.98 12.09 1.36
N GLU A 314 -5.96 11.40 0.80
CA GLU A 314 -5.79 10.16 0.05
C GLU A 314 -4.82 10.34 -1.11
N GLU A 315 -4.89 11.45 -1.83
CA GLU A 315 -3.96 11.77 -2.91
C GLU A 315 -2.53 11.95 -2.36
N SER A 316 -2.37 12.71 -1.27
CA SER A 316 -1.06 12.90 -0.64
C SER A 316 -0.46 11.56 -0.15
N LEU A 317 -1.29 10.67 0.40
CA LEU A 317 -0.85 9.33 0.84
C LEU A 317 -0.51 8.42 -0.34
N PHE A 318 -1.28 8.51 -1.43
CA PHE A 318 -0.99 7.78 -2.67
C PHE A 318 0.33 8.24 -3.29
N GLN A 319 0.56 9.54 -3.39
CA GLN A 319 1.82 10.09 -3.91
C GLN A 319 3.00 9.79 -2.97
N ALA A 320 2.81 9.85 -1.65
CA ALA A 320 3.82 9.40 -0.69
C ALA A 320 4.16 7.91 -0.86
N ARG A 321 3.17 7.05 -1.14
CA ARG A 321 3.41 5.63 -1.48
C ARG A 321 4.21 5.50 -2.77
N ASN A 322 3.87 6.25 -3.81
CA ASN A 322 4.61 6.19 -5.08
C ASN A 322 6.05 6.66 -4.88
N ALA A 323 6.28 7.71 -4.10
CA ALA A 323 7.61 8.18 -3.75
C ALA A 323 8.41 7.16 -2.92
N ASP A 324 7.77 6.41 -2.02
CA ASP A 324 8.40 5.27 -1.34
C ASP A 324 8.80 4.18 -2.33
N LEU A 325 7.86 3.79 -3.20
CA LEU A 325 8.08 2.76 -4.22
C LEU A 325 9.11 3.17 -5.27
N THR A 326 9.34 4.45 -5.53
CA THR A 326 10.35 4.96 -6.48
C THR A 326 11.61 5.49 -5.79
N MET A 327 11.72 5.29 -4.47
CA MET A 327 12.88 5.71 -3.66
C MET A 327 13.17 7.23 -3.69
N GLN A 328 12.14 8.06 -3.91
CA GLN A 328 12.25 9.52 -3.98
C GLN A 328 12.02 10.18 -2.61
N ASN A 329 13.09 10.32 -1.82
CA ASN A 329 13.02 10.85 -0.46
C ASN A 329 12.45 12.28 -0.40
N LEU A 330 12.93 13.20 -1.25
CA LEU A 330 12.46 14.59 -1.26
C LEU A 330 10.96 14.67 -1.57
N SER A 331 10.52 14.00 -2.64
CA SER A 331 9.11 13.93 -3.03
C SER A 331 8.25 13.32 -1.90
N PHE A 332 8.73 12.25 -1.26
CA PHE A 332 8.04 11.65 -0.12
C PHE A 332 7.83 12.66 1.03
N LYS A 333 8.87 13.40 1.39
CA LYS A 333 8.81 14.38 2.49
C LYS A 333 7.86 15.54 2.16
N GLN A 334 7.81 15.99 0.90
CA GLN A 334 6.84 16.98 0.42
C GLN A 334 5.39 16.48 0.54
N HIS A 335 5.10 15.27 0.03
CA HIS A 335 3.74 14.70 0.14
C HIS A 335 3.33 14.40 1.59
N ARG A 336 4.29 14.01 2.44
CA ARG A 336 4.08 13.88 3.88
C ARG A 336 3.68 15.22 4.51
N GLU A 337 4.33 16.32 4.14
CA GLU A 337 4.00 17.66 4.64
C GLU A 337 2.57 18.08 4.27
N GLU A 338 2.15 17.84 3.02
CA GLU A 338 0.78 18.14 2.59
C GLU A 338 -0.27 17.31 3.35
N ALA A 339 -0.02 16.01 3.54
CA ALA A 339 -0.89 15.16 4.37
C ALA A 339 -0.99 15.69 5.82
N ILE A 340 0.15 16.06 6.42
CA ILE A 340 0.25 16.61 7.77
C ILE A 340 -0.53 17.91 7.91
N LYS A 341 -0.46 18.80 6.91
CA LYS A 341 -1.14 20.10 6.90
C LYS A 341 -2.65 19.94 7.05
N GLY A 342 -3.24 19.01 6.30
CA GLY A 342 -4.67 18.67 6.41
C GLY A 342 -5.04 18.08 7.77
N LEU A 343 -4.29 17.06 8.22
CA LEU A 343 -4.55 16.36 9.49
C LEU A 343 -4.39 17.26 10.71
N ARG A 344 -3.45 18.21 10.68
CA ARG A 344 -3.19 19.14 11.78
C ARG A 344 -4.38 20.04 12.07
N LEU A 345 -5.03 20.57 11.03
CA LEU A 345 -6.19 21.44 11.22
C LEU A 345 -7.33 20.68 11.91
N GLN A 346 -7.57 19.44 11.50
CA GLN A 346 -8.55 18.59 12.15
C GLN A 346 -8.17 18.26 13.60
N TYR A 347 -6.91 17.90 13.85
CA TYR A 347 -6.43 17.61 15.21
C TYR A 347 -6.63 18.77 16.17
N LYS A 348 -6.36 20.01 15.73
CA LYS A 348 -6.58 21.20 16.56
C LYS A 348 -8.05 21.36 16.95
N ARG A 349 -8.97 21.21 15.98
CA ARG A 349 -10.42 21.30 16.24
C ARG A 349 -10.89 20.23 17.23
N LEU A 350 -10.38 19.01 17.11
CA LEU A 350 -10.66 17.91 18.06
C LEU A 350 -10.21 18.26 19.49
N LEU A 351 -9.00 18.78 19.66
CA LEU A 351 -8.49 19.18 20.98
C LEU A 351 -9.30 20.33 21.57
N ASP A 352 -9.66 21.32 20.76
CA ASP A 352 -10.46 22.46 21.20
C ASP A 352 -11.87 22.02 21.64
N ALA A 353 -12.53 21.12 20.89
CA ALA A 353 -13.83 20.56 21.25
C ALA A 353 -13.77 19.69 22.52
N SER A 354 -12.76 18.80 22.64
CA SER A 354 -12.53 18.00 23.85
C SER A 354 -12.32 18.89 25.08
N LYS A 355 -11.56 19.99 24.93
CA LYS A 355 -11.34 20.95 26.02
C LYS A 355 -12.63 21.66 26.42
N LYS A 356 -13.46 22.10 25.47
CA LYS A 356 -14.77 22.74 25.75
C LYS A 356 -15.67 21.81 26.56
N LEU A 357 -15.80 20.55 26.13
CA LEU A 357 -16.60 19.54 26.83
C LEU A 357 -16.10 19.32 28.27
N LYS A 358 -14.78 19.19 28.46
CA LYS A 358 -14.18 19.01 29.79
C LYS A 358 -14.36 20.23 30.70
N SER A 359 -14.16 21.44 30.17
CA SER A 359 -14.40 22.67 30.91
C SER A 359 -15.85 22.79 31.38
N PHE A 360 -16.82 22.42 30.54
CA PHE A 360 -18.23 22.40 30.93
C PHE A 360 -18.50 21.42 32.07
N LYS A 361 -17.95 20.19 31.99
CA LYS A 361 -18.10 19.18 33.05
C LYS A 361 -17.45 19.60 34.36
N SER A 362 -16.28 20.25 34.34
CA SER A 362 -15.62 20.74 35.55
C SER A 362 -16.33 21.93 36.21
N GLY A 363 -17.22 22.63 35.48
CA GLY A 363 -18.07 23.69 36.03
C GLY A 363 -19.43 23.22 36.56
N ARG A 364 -19.69 21.90 36.59
CA ARG A 364 -21.00 21.29 36.88
C ARG A 364 -21.59 21.64 38.24
N ASP A 365 -20.78 21.97 39.24
CA ASP A 365 -21.25 22.29 40.60
C ASP A 365 -22.23 23.47 40.63
N LYS A 366 -22.27 24.31 39.58
CA LYS A 366 -23.17 25.47 39.47
C LYS A 366 -24.42 25.24 38.61
N PHE A 367 -24.54 24.10 37.92
CA PHE A 367 -25.58 23.85 36.91
C PHE A 367 -26.63 22.81 37.31
N LEU A 368 -26.47 22.16 38.47
CA LEU A 368 -27.38 21.12 38.99
C LEU A 368 -28.78 21.61 39.37
N GLU A 369 -29.04 22.92 39.35
CA GLU A 369 -30.36 23.49 39.67
C GLU A 369 -31.38 23.33 38.52
N ARG A 370 -30.95 23.02 37.29
CA ARG A 370 -31.85 22.79 36.13
C ARG A 370 -31.35 21.60 35.30
N LYS A 371 -31.73 20.39 35.71
CA LYS A 371 -31.29 19.12 35.09
C LYS A 371 -31.50 19.08 33.57
N ASP A 372 -32.68 19.47 33.08
CA ASP A 372 -33.02 19.36 31.66
C ASP A 372 -32.16 20.27 30.77
N SER A 373 -31.98 21.54 31.15
CA SER A 373 -31.14 22.47 30.40
C SER A 373 -29.67 22.07 30.41
N ALA A 374 -29.20 21.42 31.48
CA ALA A 374 -27.82 20.95 31.58
C ALA A 374 -27.59 19.72 30.67
N PHE A 375 -28.55 18.80 30.57
CA PHE A 375 -28.46 17.65 29.67
C PHE A 375 -28.49 18.07 28.20
N THR A 376 -29.36 19.00 27.81
CA THR A 376 -29.38 19.55 26.45
C THR A 376 -28.04 20.17 26.08
N HIS A 377 -27.45 20.98 26.97
CA HIS A 377 -26.17 21.61 26.70
C HIS A 377 -25.03 20.58 26.62
N LEU A 378 -25.07 19.55 27.46
CA LEU A 378 -24.09 18.47 27.41
C LEU A 378 -24.18 17.69 26.09
N LEU A 379 -25.40 17.34 25.65
CA LEU A 379 -25.60 16.67 24.36
C LEU A 379 -25.04 17.50 23.20
N LEU A 380 -25.37 18.80 23.15
CA LEU A 380 -24.87 19.70 22.10
C LEU A 380 -23.34 19.73 22.05
N LEU A 381 -22.66 19.75 23.20
CA LEU A 381 -21.19 19.71 23.24
C LEU A 381 -20.63 18.35 22.80
N ILE A 382 -21.30 17.25 23.13
CA ILE A 382 -20.93 15.89 22.67
C ILE A 382 -21.10 15.77 21.16
N GLU A 383 -22.20 16.25 20.59
CA GLU A 383 -22.44 16.27 19.15
C GLU A 383 -21.42 17.13 18.41
N GLN A 384 -21.11 18.33 18.92
CA GLN A 384 -20.05 19.19 18.38
C GLN A 384 -18.70 18.47 18.40
N TYR A 385 -18.36 17.80 19.50
CA TYR A 385 -17.11 17.03 19.58
C TYR A 385 -17.10 15.87 18.59
N ALA A 386 -18.20 15.14 18.44
CA ALA A 386 -18.34 14.05 17.47
C ALA A 386 -18.22 14.55 16.02
N ALA A 387 -18.79 15.72 15.71
CA ALA A 387 -18.75 16.33 14.39
C ALA A 387 -17.32 16.71 13.95
N GLU A 388 -16.43 17.07 14.88
CA GLU A 388 -15.03 17.41 14.54
C GLU A 388 -14.20 16.20 14.06
N PHE A 389 -14.68 14.98 14.27
CA PHE A 389 -14.08 13.79 13.67
C PHE A 389 -14.40 13.65 12.18
N GLU A 390 -15.36 14.40 11.64
CA GLU A 390 -15.58 14.44 10.21
C GLU A 390 -14.44 15.15 9.49
N ARG A 391 -13.86 14.45 8.51
CA ARG A 391 -12.82 15.00 7.64
C ARG A 391 -13.42 16.08 6.75
N LYS A 392 -12.62 17.11 6.47
CA LYS A 392 -12.98 18.11 5.45
C LYS A 392 -13.09 17.40 4.10
N LYS A 393 -14.18 17.66 3.38
CA LYS A 393 -14.49 17.07 2.07
C LYS A 393 -14.21 18.12 1.01
N ASN A 394 -13.40 17.79 0.01
CA ASN A 394 -13.32 18.59 -1.21
C ASN A 394 -14.62 18.39 -2.05
N PRO A 395 -14.90 19.22 -3.07
CA PRO A 395 -16.14 19.14 -3.84
C PRO A 395 -16.43 17.75 -4.42
N ASP A 396 -15.40 17.07 -4.94
CA ASP A 396 -15.54 15.74 -5.54
C ASP A 396 -15.87 14.67 -4.50
N THR A 397 -15.20 14.73 -3.35
CA THR A 397 -15.50 13.86 -2.21
C THR A 397 -16.93 14.10 -1.72
N ALA A 398 -17.35 15.37 -1.60
CA ALA A 398 -18.71 15.72 -1.18
C ALA A 398 -19.77 15.20 -2.18
N ALA A 399 -19.49 15.28 -3.49
CA ALA A 399 -20.33 14.72 -4.53
C ALA A 399 -20.44 13.18 -4.39
N GLU A 400 -19.35 12.49 -4.06
CA GLU A 400 -19.36 11.04 -3.88
C GLU A 400 -20.15 10.60 -2.64
N PHE A 401 -19.98 11.30 -1.52
CA PHE A 401 -20.86 11.14 -0.35
C PHE A 401 -22.33 11.35 -0.72
N ARG A 402 -22.62 12.33 -1.59
CA ARG A 402 -24.00 12.59 -2.03
C ARG A 402 -24.55 11.47 -2.92
N ARG A 403 -23.76 10.95 -3.86
CA ARG A 403 -24.13 9.82 -4.74
C ARG A 403 -24.50 8.58 -3.94
N GLN A 404 -23.77 8.32 -2.87
CA GLN A 404 -23.96 7.13 -2.03
C GLN A 404 -24.75 7.39 -0.74
N LYS A 405 -25.32 8.60 -0.57
CA LYS A 405 -25.87 9.08 0.71
C LYS A 405 -26.69 8.03 1.45
N ARG A 406 -27.71 7.46 0.80
CA ARG A 406 -28.59 6.46 1.43
C ARG A 406 -27.83 5.23 1.93
N ARG A 407 -26.92 4.67 1.12
CA ARG A 407 -26.17 3.47 1.49
C ARG A 407 -25.16 3.77 2.60
N PHE A 408 -24.52 4.93 2.50
CA PHE A 408 -23.56 5.41 3.49
C PHE A 408 -24.25 5.70 4.83
N ASP A 409 -25.38 6.38 4.84
CA ASP A 409 -26.16 6.70 6.05
C ASP A 409 -26.63 5.40 6.71
N ASN A 410 -27.14 4.43 5.94
CA ASN A 410 -27.51 3.11 6.45
C ASN A 410 -26.33 2.37 7.09
N LEU A 411 -25.13 2.48 6.51
CA LEU A 411 -23.93 1.87 7.06
C LEU A 411 -23.45 2.61 8.32
N ARG A 412 -23.47 3.94 8.29
CA ARG A 412 -23.03 4.79 9.40
C ARG A 412 -23.93 4.66 10.62
N ALA A 413 -25.24 4.46 10.43
CA ALA A 413 -26.19 4.20 11.50
C ALA A 413 -25.86 2.93 12.31
N THR A 414 -25.00 2.04 11.80
CA THR A 414 -24.59 0.81 12.49
C THR A 414 -23.30 0.99 13.30
N TRP A 415 -22.70 2.18 13.29
CA TRP A 415 -21.45 2.42 13.99
C TRP A 415 -21.71 2.62 15.48
N PRO A 416 -20.84 2.09 16.38
CA PRO A 416 -21.09 2.15 17.82
C PRO A 416 -21.33 3.56 18.35
N ARG A 417 -20.53 4.55 17.92
CA ARG A 417 -20.69 5.95 18.34
C ARG A 417 -22.04 6.53 17.90
N GLU A 418 -22.42 6.30 16.66
CA GLU A 418 -23.67 6.77 16.08
C GLU A 418 -24.91 6.13 16.74
N ILE A 419 -24.82 4.85 17.11
CA ILE A 419 -25.87 4.17 17.89
C ILE A 419 -26.02 4.82 19.27
N MET A 420 -24.92 5.14 19.93
CA MET A 420 -24.94 5.77 21.25
C MET A 420 -25.42 7.23 21.18
N LEU A 421 -25.01 8.00 20.16
CA LEU A 421 -25.53 9.35 19.92
C LEU A 421 -27.05 9.33 19.69
N ALA A 422 -27.52 8.45 18.79
CA ALA A 422 -28.96 8.29 18.55
C ALA A 422 -29.73 7.75 19.77
N LYS A 423 -29.05 7.11 20.74
CA LYS A 423 -29.65 6.76 22.03
C LYS A 423 -29.80 8.01 22.91
N LEU A 424 -28.78 8.87 22.98
CA LEU A 424 -28.86 10.13 23.72
C LEU A 424 -29.95 11.05 23.16
N ASP A 425 -30.09 11.13 21.83
CA ASP A 425 -31.14 11.93 21.19
C ASP A 425 -32.54 11.47 21.61
N ARG A 426 -32.80 10.17 21.56
CA ARG A 426 -34.09 9.59 22.00
C ARG A 426 -34.37 9.85 23.47
N MET A 427 -33.35 9.72 24.33
CA MET A 427 -33.49 10.02 25.76
C MET A 427 -33.86 11.49 26.01
N MET A 428 -33.38 12.42 25.18
CA MET A 428 -33.79 13.82 25.26
C MET A 428 -35.22 14.05 24.78
N GLU A 429 -35.63 13.37 23.70
CA GLU A 429 -36.99 13.47 23.15
C GLU A 429 -38.04 12.88 24.09
N ASP A 430 -37.76 11.71 24.65
CA ASP A 430 -38.63 10.96 25.56
C ASP A 430 -38.57 11.47 27.01
N GLN A 431 -37.63 12.37 27.32
CA GLN A 431 -37.34 12.90 28.67
C GLN A 431 -36.95 11.80 29.69
N GLU A 432 -36.36 10.70 29.22
CA GLU A 432 -35.89 9.58 30.04
C GLU A 432 -34.39 9.70 30.34
N PHE A 433 -34.04 10.25 31.51
CA PHE A 433 -32.65 10.62 31.82
C PHE A 433 -31.86 9.60 32.68
N ASP A 434 -32.47 8.49 33.09
CA ASP A 434 -31.89 7.55 34.07
C ASP A 434 -30.50 7.02 33.66
N GLU A 435 -30.30 6.75 32.38
CA GLU A 435 -29.01 6.27 31.85
C GLU A 435 -28.18 7.35 31.13
N PHE A 436 -28.64 8.60 31.09
CA PHE A 436 -28.12 9.61 30.15
C PHE A 436 -26.63 9.85 30.38
N GLU A 437 -26.24 10.06 31.63
CA GLU A 437 -24.84 10.30 31.99
C GLU A 437 -23.94 9.11 31.66
N THR A 438 -24.45 7.89 31.86
CA THR A 438 -23.72 6.65 31.58
C THR A 438 -23.47 6.50 30.08
N VAL A 439 -24.47 6.77 29.24
CA VAL A 439 -24.33 6.72 27.78
C VAL A 439 -23.43 7.84 27.28
N ALA A 440 -23.60 9.07 27.81
CA ALA A 440 -22.77 10.23 27.48
C ALA A 440 -21.29 9.99 27.80
N LEU A 441 -20.99 9.39 28.96
CA LEU A 441 -19.63 9.03 29.34
C LEU A 441 -19.02 8.02 28.38
N LYS A 442 -19.76 6.99 27.96
CA LYS A 442 -19.29 6.00 26.98
C LYS A 442 -18.97 6.62 25.61
N VAL A 443 -19.79 7.58 25.16
CA VAL A 443 -19.53 8.32 23.90
C VAL A 443 -18.28 9.17 24.02
N GLU A 444 -18.11 9.88 25.14
CA GLU A 444 -16.91 10.68 25.43
C GLU A 444 -15.65 9.80 25.47
N GLU A 445 -15.70 8.65 26.16
CA GLU A 445 -14.59 7.70 26.26
C GLU A 445 -14.17 7.14 24.89
N ASP A 446 -15.12 6.81 24.01
CA ASP A 446 -14.83 6.39 22.63
C ASP A 446 -14.09 7.47 21.85
N MET A 447 -14.56 8.72 21.92
CA MET A 447 -13.93 9.86 21.24
C MET A 447 -12.54 10.16 21.81
N ASP A 448 -12.40 10.18 23.13
CA ASP A 448 -11.13 10.42 23.82
C ASP A 448 -10.10 9.31 23.53
N LYS A 449 -10.55 8.05 23.43
CA LYS A 449 -9.70 6.93 23.00
C LYS A 449 -9.16 7.16 21.59
N GLN A 450 -10.00 7.64 20.67
CA GLN A 450 -9.55 7.97 19.32
C GLN A 450 -8.55 9.14 19.33
N VAL A 451 -8.82 10.22 20.09
CA VAL A 451 -7.88 11.35 20.23
C VAL A 451 -6.55 10.92 20.84
N ALA A 452 -6.56 10.01 21.83
CA ALA A 452 -5.34 9.44 22.39
C ALA A 452 -4.55 8.65 21.34
N GLY A 453 -5.22 7.86 20.49
CA GLY A 453 -4.60 7.17 19.36
C GLY A 453 -3.96 8.13 18.36
N VAL A 454 -4.68 9.17 17.96
CA VAL A 454 -4.17 10.25 17.08
C VAL A 454 -2.94 10.92 17.69
N THR A 455 -3.02 11.27 18.98
CA THR A 455 -1.92 11.90 19.72
C THR A 455 -0.68 11.02 19.78
N ALA A 456 -0.85 9.71 19.99
CA ALA A 456 0.24 8.75 20.01
C ALA A 456 0.88 8.62 18.62
N ALA A 457 0.07 8.54 17.56
CA ALA A 457 0.58 8.47 16.19
C ALA A 457 1.35 9.74 15.79
N TRP A 458 0.88 10.94 16.18
CA TRP A 458 1.61 12.20 15.97
C TRP A 458 2.99 12.21 16.64
N ARG A 459 3.07 11.71 17.88
CA ARG A 459 4.34 11.60 18.62
C ARG A 459 5.34 10.69 17.91
N ASP A 460 4.83 9.67 17.24
CA ASP A 460 5.61 8.61 16.61
C ASP A 460 5.97 8.89 15.15
N LEU A 461 5.34 9.90 14.54
CA LEU A 461 5.42 10.23 13.12
C LEU A 461 6.86 10.34 12.59
N PHE A 462 7.73 11.03 13.34
CA PHE A 462 9.11 11.30 12.94
C PHE A 462 10.14 10.39 13.62
N LYS A 463 9.72 9.31 14.29
CA LYS A 463 10.66 8.38 14.95
C LYS A 463 11.55 7.63 13.94
N ALA A 464 11.08 7.50 12.70
CA ALA A 464 11.81 6.85 11.61
C ALA A 464 12.76 7.80 10.86
N ASP A 465 12.69 9.11 11.11
CA ASP A 465 13.54 10.09 10.45
C ASP A 465 14.95 10.03 11.05
N VAL A 466 15.94 9.79 10.21
CA VAL A 466 17.35 9.73 10.62
C VAL A 466 17.97 11.13 10.66
N TYR A 467 17.63 11.98 9.69
CA TYR A 467 18.16 13.34 9.62
C TYR A 467 17.19 14.36 10.22
N LYS A 468 17.72 15.48 10.71
CA LYS A 468 16.93 16.57 11.32
C LYS A 468 16.10 17.35 10.30
N GLU A 469 16.39 17.21 9.01
CA GLU A 469 15.65 17.81 7.90
C GLU A 469 14.33 17.08 7.70
N ARG A 470 13.35 17.43 8.54
CA ARG A 470 12.03 16.81 8.55
C ARG A 470 11.09 17.36 7.47
N PHE A 471 11.47 18.46 6.80
CA PHE A 471 10.60 19.26 5.92
C PHE A 471 9.24 19.59 6.59
N CYS A 472 9.28 19.76 7.91
CA CYS A 472 8.15 20.02 8.79
C CYS A 472 8.73 20.71 10.03
N GLN A 473 8.86 22.05 10.01
CA GLN A 473 9.38 22.82 11.14
C GLN A 473 8.30 23.00 12.25
N TYR A 474 7.58 21.94 12.59
CA TYR A 474 6.49 22.04 13.55
C TYR A 474 7.01 21.69 14.95
N ARG A 475 7.12 22.72 15.80
CA ARG A 475 7.25 22.53 17.25
C ARG A 475 5.91 22.05 17.78
N PHE A 476 5.83 20.74 17.99
CA PHE A 476 4.74 20.14 18.74
C PHE A 476 4.90 20.56 20.19
N ASP A 477 3.84 21.09 20.80
CA ASP A 477 3.85 21.47 22.20
C ASP A 477 3.72 20.20 23.06
N VAL A 478 4.80 19.41 23.09
CA VAL A 478 4.91 18.17 23.89
C VAL A 478 4.61 18.46 25.37
N VAL A 479 4.82 19.71 25.82
CA VAL A 479 4.54 20.19 27.17
C VAL A 479 3.05 20.11 27.50
N ALA A 480 2.15 20.36 26.55
CA ALA A 480 0.70 20.24 26.74
C ALA A 480 0.26 18.80 27.05
N LEU A 481 1.05 17.79 26.64
CA LEU A 481 0.77 16.37 26.87
C LEU A 481 1.40 15.80 28.14
N ARG A 482 2.51 16.38 28.63
CA ARG A 482 3.19 15.89 29.85
C ARG A 482 2.40 16.17 31.12
N ARG A 483 1.51 17.18 31.13
CA ARG A 483 0.73 17.57 32.33
C ARG A 483 -0.32 16.54 32.79
N LYS A 484 -0.59 15.48 32.04
CA LYS A 484 -1.59 14.45 32.42
C LYS A 484 -1.04 13.26 33.20
N ARG A 485 0.25 13.21 33.54
CA ARG A 485 0.83 12.07 34.28
C ARG A 485 1.27 12.38 35.71
N VAL A 486 0.92 13.57 36.23
CA VAL A 486 1.06 13.90 37.66
C VAL A 486 -0.34 14.05 38.22
N VAL A 487 -1.05 12.92 38.35
CA VAL A 487 -2.09 12.83 39.38
C VAL A 487 -1.32 12.68 40.68
N ARG A 488 -1.58 13.60 41.60
CA ARG A 488 -1.03 13.57 42.95
C ARG A 488 -1.50 12.29 43.63
N ASP A 489 -0.54 11.47 44.08
CA ASP A 489 -0.77 10.66 45.28
C ASP A 489 -0.80 11.64 46.45
N SER A 490 -2.01 11.97 46.87
CA SER A 490 -2.37 12.70 48.08
C SER A 490 -3.83 12.28 48.36
N ASP A 491 -4.23 11.62 49.45
CA ASP A 491 -3.61 11.31 50.75
C ASP A 491 -4.42 10.17 51.41
N GLY A 492 -3.89 9.60 52.50
CA GLY A 492 -4.63 8.94 53.60
C GLY A 492 -4.17 7.49 53.83
N GLU A 493 -3.66 7.06 54.99
CA GLU A 493 -3.50 7.61 56.35
C GLU A 493 -2.17 7.13 56.95
#